data_AF-A0A392UBD2-F1
#
_entry.id   AF-A0A392UBD2-F1
#
_cell.length_a   1.000
_cell.length_b   1.000
_cell.length_c   1.000
_cell.angle_alpha   90.00
_cell.angle_beta   90.00
_cell.angle_gamma   90.00
#
_symmetry.space_group_name_H-M   'P 1'
#
loop_
_entity.id
_entity.type
_entity.pdbx_description
1 polymer ?
#
loop_
_entity_poly.entity_id
_entity_poly.type
_entity_poly.pdbx_seq_one_letter_code
_entity_poly.pdbx_strand_id
1 'polypeptide(L)' 'MSSLMVKELDLIEEFRDLSLVCQRTMRSIKLGMLRLTNDFLEEVVEKHKTDAKLLRYKTLIEQGKKVDV' A
#
# COMPACT_ATOMS: atom_id res chain seq x y z
N MET A 1 10.76 -18.16 22.88
CA MET A 1 9.72 -18.00 21.84
C MET A 1 10.04 -18.97 20.71
N SER A 2 9.04 -19.57 20.06
CA SER A 2 9.31 -20.49 18.94
C SER A 2 9.81 -19.72 17.72
N SER A 3 10.65 -20.36 16.90
CA SER A 3 11.15 -19.79 15.64
C SER A 3 10.02 -19.31 14.70
N LEU A 4 8.86 -19.99 14.76
CA LEU A 4 7.65 -19.61 14.02
C LEU A 4 7.01 -18.31 14.55
N MET A 5 6.96 -18.12 15.87
CA MET A 5 6.38 -16.91 16.47
C MET A 5 7.20 -15.66 16.16
N VAL A 6 8.53 -15.78 16.07
CA VAL A 6 9.41 -14.65 15.74
C VAL A 6 9.17 -14.20 14.29
N LYS A 7 9.12 -15.14 13.34
CA LYS A 7 8.82 -14.85 11.93
C LYS A 7 7.44 -14.25 11.71
N GLU A 8 6.43 -14.71 12.46
CA GLU A 8 5.10 -14.11 12.41
C GLU A 8 5.10 -12.67 12.93
N LEU A 9 5.88 -12.36 13.97
CA LEU A 9 5.99 -11.02 14.52
C LEU A 9 6.69 -10.07 13.53
N ASP A 10 7.80 -10.52 12.93
CA ASP A 10 8.56 -9.73 11.96
C ASP A 10 7.70 -9.34 10.73
N LEU A 11 6.94 -10.28 10.17
CA LEU A 11 5.99 -9.97 9.09
C LEU A 11 4.91 -8.98 9.54
N ILE A 12 4.39 -9.10 10.77
CA ILE A 12 3.40 -8.17 11.30
C ILE A 12 3.98 -6.76 11.45
N GLU A 13 5.26 -6.63 11.81
CA GLU A 13 5.95 -5.33 11.86
C GLU A 13 6.16 -4.72 10.47
N GLU A 14 6.60 -5.50 9.49
CA GLU A 14 6.75 -5.04 8.09
C GLU A 14 5.43 -4.52 7.50
N PHE A 15 4.29 -5.11 7.92
CA PHE A 15 2.96 -4.67 7.48
C PHE A 15 2.40 -3.50 8.27
N ARG A 16 3.02 -3.02 9.37
CA ARG A 16 2.55 -1.81 10.08
C ARG A 16 2.82 -0.52 9.30
N ASP A 17 3.85 -0.51 8.47
CA ASP A 17 4.21 0.66 7.65
C ASP A 17 3.29 0.81 6.43
N LEU A 18 2.67 -0.30 6.00
CA LEU A 18 1.58 -0.29 5.04
C LEU A 18 0.30 -0.08 5.85
N SER A 19 -0.60 0.85 5.50
CA SER A 19 -1.84 1.11 6.27
C SER A 19 -2.86 -0.04 6.16
N LEU A 20 -2.46 -1.23 6.57
CA LEU A 20 -3.20 -2.48 6.52
C LEU A 20 -3.71 -2.80 7.93
N VAL A 21 -4.99 -3.13 8.02
CA VAL A 21 -5.60 -3.73 9.20
C VAL A 21 -5.26 -5.21 9.19
N CYS A 22 -4.49 -5.67 10.17
CA CYS A 22 -4.21 -7.10 10.36
C CYS A 22 -5.10 -7.67 11.48
N GLN A 23 -5.92 -8.67 11.15
CA GLN A 23 -6.71 -9.42 12.12
C GLN A 23 -6.23 -10.86 12.19
N ARG A 24 -5.69 -11.26 13.33
CA ARG A 24 -5.26 -12.64 13.59
C ARG A 24 -6.43 -13.49 14.08
N THR A 25 -6.61 -14.66 13.48
CA THR A 25 -7.52 -15.71 13.98
C THR A 25 -6.70 -16.96 14.33
N MET A 26 -7.32 -17.94 15.02
CA MET A 26 -6.61 -19.17 15.44
C MET A 26 -6.01 -19.99 14.30
N ARG A 27 -6.45 -19.78 13.04
CA ARG A 27 -5.99 -20.59 11.89
C ARG A 27 -5.61 -19.76 10.65
N SER A 28 -5.77 -18.45 10.68
CA SER A 28 -5.45 -17.59 9.54
C SER A 28 -5.19 -16.15 9.96
N ILE A 29 -4.52 -15.42 9.07
CA ILE A 29 -4.32 -13.98 9.19
C ILE A 29 -5.16 -13.33 8.10
N LYS A 30 -6.06 -12.42 8.49
CA LYS A 30 -6.84 -11.61 7.56
C LYS A 30 -6.16 -10.25 7.43
N LEU A 31 -5.74 -9.94 6.22
CA LEU A 31 -5.21 -8.63 5.86
C LEU A 31 -6.34 -7.83 5.20
N GLY A 32 -6.66 -6.66 5.73
CA GLY A 32 -7.57 -5.68 5.13
C GLY A 32 -6.83 -4.37 4.88
N MET A 33 -7.19 -3.62 3.84
CA MET A 33 -6.62 -2.30 3.61
C MET A 33 -7.45 -1.26 4.39
N LEU A 34 -6.81 -0.42 5.21
CA LEU A 34 -7.49 0.71 5.81
C LEU A 34 -7.77 1.72 4.69
N ARG A 35 -9.03 1.83 4.28
CA ARG A 35 -9.42 2.80 3.25
C ARG A 35 -9.62 4.16 3.93
N LEU A 36 -8.63 5.05 3.78
CA LEU A 36 -8.82 6.48 4.07
C LEU A 36 -9.79 7.02 3.02
N THR A 37 -11.07 7.15 3.38
CA THR A 37 -12.08 7.84 2.56
C THR A 37 -12.18 9.27 3.06
N ASN A 38 -11.69 10.21 2.26
CA ASN A 38 -11.86 11.64 2.46
C ASN A 38 -12.13 12.26 1.07
N ASP A 39 -13.11 13.14 0.97
CA ASP A 39 -13.47 13.84 -0.28
C ASP A 39 -12.25 14.53 -0.91
N PHE A 40 -11.29 14.97 -0.09
CA PHE A 40 -10.01 15.52 -0.54
C PHE A 40 -9.18 14.50 -1.33
N LEU A 41 -9.17 13.22 -0.93
CA LEU A 41 -8.44 12.18 -1.65
C LEU A 41 -9.10 11.86 -3.00
N GLU A 42 -10.42 11.94 -3.10
CA GLU A 42 -11.11 11.84 -4.39
C GLU A 42 -10.76 13.03 -5.30
N GLU A 43 -10.74 14.25 -4.76
CA GLU A 43 -10.32 15.45 -5.50
C GLU A 43 -8.86 15.36 -5.98
N VAL A 44 -7.95 14.85 -5.14
CA VAL A 44 -6.55 14.61 -5.50
C VAL A 44 -6.49 13.60 -6.64
N VAL A 45 -7.22 12.48 -6.58
CA VAL A 45 -7.26 11.49 -7.67
C VAL A 45 -7.74 12.11 -8.98
N GLU A 46 -8.79 12.92 -8.96
CA GLU A 46 -9.28 13.60 -10.17
C GLU A 46 -8.27 14.61 -10.73
N LYS A 47 -7.63 15.41 -9.88
CA LYS A 47 -6.58 16.35 -10.31
C LYS A 47 -5.39 15.63 -10.92
N HIS A 48 -4.95 14.51 -10.32
CA HIS A 48 -3.84 13.71 -10.81
C HIS A 48 -4.08 13.10 -12.21
N LYS A 49 -5.34 12.83 -12.59
CA LYS A 49 -5.67 12.37 -13.96
C LYS A 49 -5.40 13.43 -15.03
N THR A 50 -5.44 14.71 -14.65
CA THR A 50 -5.22 15.83 -15.57
C THR A 50 -3.80 16.39 -15.51
N ASP A 51 -3.03 16.02 -14.48
CA ASP A 51 -1.65 16.47 -14.34
C ASP A 51 -0.73 15.77 -15.37
N ALA A 52 -0.19 16.58 -16.28
CA ALA A 52 0.63 16.09 -17.39
C ALA A 52 1.95 15.44 -16.94
N LYS A 53 2.51 15.83 -15.79
CA LYS A 53 3.76 15.26 -15.26
C LYS A 53 3.50 13.87 -14.69
N LEU A 54 2.41 13.72 -13.94
CA LEU A 54 1.96 12.44 -13.39
C LEU A 54 1.53 11.46 -14.48
N LEU A 55 0.87 11.94 -15.53
CA LEU A 55 0.54 11.11 -16.70
C LEU A 55 1.80 10.56 -17.38
N ARG A 56 2.84 11.39 -17.53
CA ARG A 56 4.13 10.95 -18.09
C ARG A 56 4.78 9.88 -17.23
N TYR A 57 4.81 10.08 -15.91
CA TYR A 57 5.37 9.08 -15.00
C TYR A 57 4.58 7.78 -15.02
N LYS A 58 3.25 7.84 -15.05
CA LYS A 58 2.39 6.66 -15.19
C LYS A 58 2.75 5.87 -16.45
N THR A 59 2.87 6.54 -17.59
CA THR A 59 3.28 5.91 -18.86
C THR A 59 4.68 5.30 -18.79
N LEU A 60 5.64 5.96 -18.11
CA LEU A 60 6.99 5.43 -17.94
C LEU A 60 7.02 4.17 -17.05
N ILE A 61 6.24 4.17 -15.97
CA ILE A 61 6.09 3.02 -15.07
C ILE A 61 5.43 1.86 -15.80
N GLU A 62 4.37 2.10 -16.58
CA GLU A 62 3.71 1.09 -17.42
C GLU A 62 4.66 0.51 -18.48
N GLN A 63 5.61 1.30 -18.98
CA GLN A 63 6.67 0.85 -19.87
C GLN A 63 7.83 0.14 -19.14
N GLY A 64 7.77 -0.02 -17.82
CA GLY A 64 8.83 -0.62 -17.01
C GLY A 64 10.10 0.22 -16.93
N LYS A 65 10.04 1.51 -17.29
CA LYS A 65 11.18 2.42 -17.23
C LYS A 65 11.30 2.98 -15.83
N LYS A 66 12.52 2.99 -15.31
CA LYS A 66 12.83 3.64 -14.04
C LYS A 66 12.53 5.13 -14.15
N VAL A 67 11.77 5.64 -13.19
CA VAL A 67 11.55 7.07 -13.02
C VAL A 67 12.52 7.53 -11.95
N ASP A 68 13.53 8.30 -12.33
CA ASP A 68 14.36 9.02 -11.37
C ASP A 68 13.55 10.23 -10.86
N VAL A 69 13.03 10.10 -9.64
CA VAL A 69 12.27 11.13 -8.91
C VAL A 69 13.19 11.84 -7.93
#